data_AF-A0A225UIW0-F1
#
_entry.id   AF-A0A225UIW0-F1
#
_cell.length_a   1.000
_cell.length_b   1.000
_cell.length_c   1.000
_cell.angle_alpha   90.00
_cell.angle_beta   90.00
_cell.angle_gamma   90.00
#
_symmetry.space_group_name_H-M   'P 1'
#
loop_
_entity.id
_entity.type
_entity.pdbx_description
1 polymer ?
#
loop_
_entity_poly.entity_id
_entity_poly.type
_entity_poly.pdbx_seq_one_letter_code
_entity_poly.pdbx_strand_id
1 'polypeptide(L)'
;FGVSSLPSCDAKNETLPTLASLVAADGCTADACSVTVNFEAPLDWAIALQNNGQSSTLTAQLTAGGNSDVVTIATFETMAAAVMNSGSATVSVCAAEFDISGSRFSNVDTCNTAQICRGAGTDTTCTTELMNNAQVTEVSCNGEACTGKVVLSQSLPCDGSSGDATALIVGVTVASSTPSNLVSVGSMTAANFTIADVTGVDAGSSELVLMTDTFCNYLSILLNVTVDDEAVEVSSVNTTNGTVVVESVEQRLGR
;
A
#
# COMPACT_ATOMS: atom_id res chain seq x y z
N PHE A 1 -16.93 25.68 -6.16
CA PHE A 1 -17.75 24.81 -5.28
C PHE A 1 -17.04 24.74 -3.93
N GLY A 2 -17.73 24.28 -2.90
CA GLY A 2 -17.18 24.10 -1.57
C GLY A 2 -17.81 22.88 -0.89
N VAL A 3 -17.28 22.52 0.28
CA VAL A 3 -17.90 21.55 1.19
C VAL A 3 -18.01 22.19 2.58
N SER A 4 -19.01 21.78 3.38
CA SER A 4 -19.21 22.33 4.73
C SER A 4 -18.12 21.93 5.73
N SER A 5 -17.42 20.82 5.45
CA SER A 5 -16.22 20.38 6.16
C SER A 5 -15.23 19.85 5.13
N LEU A 6 -13.98 20.31 5.20
CA LEU A 6 -12.88 19.72 4.45
C LEU A 6 -12.19 18.62 5.28
N PRO A 7 -11.72 17.54 4.65
CA PRO A 7 -10.82 16.57 5.27
C PRO A 7 -9.56 17.26 5.82
N SER A 8 -9.21 17.02 7.08
CA SER A 8 -7.98 17.61 7.67
C SER A 8 -6.68 17.12 7.02
N CYS A 9 -6.75 16.01 6.28
CA CYS A 9 -5.69 15.48 5.44
C CYS A 9 -5.48 16.25 4.13
N ASP A 10 -6.48 17.03 3.68
CA ASP A 10 -6.45 17.81 2.44
C ASP A 10 -6.08 19.28 2.73
N ALA A 11 -4.81 19.51 3.06
CA ALA A 11 -4.30 20.85 3.37
C ALA A 11 -4.21 21.79 2.15
N LYS A 12 -4.45 21.27 0.92
CA LYS A 12 -4.37 22.03 -0.34
C LYS A 12 -5.73 22.21 -1.02
N ASN A 13 -6.80 21.67 -0.45
CA ASN A 13 -8.16 21.66 -1.00
C ASN A 13 -8.28 20.90 -2.35
N GLU A 14 -7.44 19.88 -2.56
CA GLU A 14 -7.39 19.03 -3.75
C GLU A 14 -8.65 18.15 -3.90
N THR A 15 -9.41 17.91 -2.82
CA THR A 15 -10.70 17.20 -2.84
C THR A 15 -11.89 18.07 -3.29
N LEU A 16 -11.71 19.39 -3.45
CA LEU A 16 -12.79 20.27 -3.89
C LEU A 16 -13.13 20.03 -5.38
N PRO A 17 -14.41 19.82 -5.72
CA PRO A 17 -14.76 19.52 -7.10
C PRO A 17 -14.72 20.76 -8.00
N THR A 18 -13.98 20.65 -9.11
CA THR A 18 -13.92 21.67 -10.16
C THR A 18 -15.06 21.48 -11.16
N LEU A 19 -15.66 22.60 -11.58
CA LEU A 19 -16.77 22.64 -12.55
C LEU A 19 -16.23 22.53 -13.98
N ALA A 20 -16.63 21.49 -14.71
CA ALA A 20 -16.37 21.38 -16.15
C ALA A 20 -17.41 22.15 -16.96
N SER A 21 -18.70 21.99 -16.64
CA SER A 21 -19.78 22.72 -17.32
C SER A 21 -21.07 22.81 -16.51
N LEU A 22 -21.87 23.82 -16.85
CA LEU A 22 -23.18 24.09 -16.28
C LEU A 22 -24.19 24.16 -17.42
N VAL A 23 -25.22 23.31 -17.41
CA VAL A 23 -26.21 23.21 -18.48
C VAL A 23 -27.60 23.46 -17.93
N ALA A 24 -28.24 24.56 -18.35
CA ALA A 24 -29.63 24.84 -18.05
C ALA A 24 -30.55 23.85 -18.82
N ALA A 25 -31.62 23.40 -18.17
CA ALA A 25 -32.64 22.57 -18.81
C ALA A 25 -33.49 23.40 -19.79
N ASP A 26 -34.06 22.73 -20.80
CA ASP A 26 -35.02 23.37 -21.71
C ASP A 26 -36.23 23.92 -20.95
N GLY A 27 -36.66 25.13 -21.31
CA GLY A 27 -37.83 25.78 -20.70
C GLY A 27 -37.56 26.55 -19.42
N CYS A 28 -36.30 26.80 -19.02
CA CYS A 28 -35.98 27.71 -17.93
C CYS A 28 -36.63 29.10 -18.11
N THR A 29 -37.17 29.63 -17.01
CA THR A 29 -37.72 30.99 -16.92
C THR A 29 -36.82 31.89 -16.06
N ALA A 30 -37.18 33.16 -15.90
CA ALA A 30 -36.49 34.07 -14.98
C ALA A 30 -36.57 33.63 -13.50
N ASP A 31 -37.61 32.89 -13.13
CA ASP A 31 -37.91 32.53 -11.72
C ASP A 31 -37.63 31.05 -11.41
N ALA A 32 -37.52 30.19 -12.43
CA ALA A 32 -37.32 28.75 -12.26
C ALA A 32 -36.44 28.17 -13.37
N CYS A 33 -35.30 27.58 -12.99
CA CYS A 33 -34.43 26.87 -13.90
C CYS A 33 -33.82 25.64 -13.21
N SER A 34 -33.98 24.47 -13.82
CA SER A 34 -33.22 23.28 -13.44
C SER A 34 -31.88 23.30 -14.16
N VAL A 35 -30.81 22.89 -13.48
CA VAL A 35 -29.44 23.03 -13.99
C VAL A 35 -28.66 21.76 -13.70
N THR A 36 -28.10 21.16 -14.74
CA THR A 36 -27.18 20.04 -14.65
C THR A 36 -25.76 20.56 -14.46
N VAL A 37 -25.10 20.09 -13.40
CA VAL A 37 -23.71 20.40 -13.07
C VAL A 37 -22.85 19.22 -13.50
N ASN A 38 -21.83 19.46 -14.32
CA ASN A 38 -20.81 18.45 -14.67
C ASN A 38 -19.47 18.86 -14.06
N PHE A 39 -18.83 17.96 -13.33
CA PHE A 39 -17.50 18.17 -12.75
C PHE A 39 -16.39 17.67 -13.69
N GLU A 40 -15.17 18.19 -13.52
CA GLU A 40 -13.99 17.75 -14.30
C GLU A 40 -13.54 16.33 -13.95
N ALA A 41 -13.80 15.91 -12.71
CA ALA A 41 -13.50 14.59 -12.18
C ALA A 41 -14.67 14.09 -11.29
N PRO A 42 -14.75 12.78 -10.98
CA PRO A 42 -15.63 12.28 -9.93
C PRO A 42 -15.39 12.97 -8.59
N LEU A 43 -16.42 13.03 -7.74
CA LEU A 43 -16.28 13.55 -6.38
C LEU A 43 -15.35 12.64 -5.56
N ASP A 44 -14.42 13.24 -4.82
CA ASP A 44 -13.42 12.47 -4.08
C ASP A 44 -14.00 11.73 -2.88
N TRP A 45 -13.55 10.51 -2.64
CA TRP A 45 -14.05 9.70 -1.54
C TRP A 45 -13.69 10.25 -0.15
N ALA A 46 -12.65 11.08 0.01
CA ALA A 46 -12.36 11.73 1.28
C ALA A 46 -13.48 12.69 1.73
N ILE A 47 -14.07 13.47 0.82
CA ILE A 47 -15.20 14.37 1.18
C ILE A 47 -16.52 13.63 1.36
N ALA A 48 -16.69 12.48 0.71
CA ALA A 48 -17.88 11.64 0.83
C ALA A 48 -17.84 10.73 2.09
N LEU A 49 -16.66 10.25 2.49
CA LEU A 49 -16.45 9.34 3.63
C LEU A 49 -16.04 10.02 4.94
N GLN A 50 -15.65 11.31 4.94
CA GLN A 50 -15.27 12.03 6.17
C GLN A 50 -16.41 11.94 7.20
N ASN A 51 -16.24 11.11 8.25
CA ASN A 51 -17.36 10.83 9.14
C ASN A 51 -16.96 10.50 10.59
N ASN A 52 -16.89 11.56 11.41
CA ASN A 52 -16.97 11.49 12.88
C ASN A 52 -18.46 11.57 13.35
N GLY A 53 -19.39 10.95 12.62
CA GLY A 53 -20.84 11.03 12.89
C GLY A 53 -21.55 12.25 12.30
N GLN A 54 -21.03 12.83 11.21
CA GLN A 54 -21.56 13.99 10.50
C GLN A 54 -21.48 13.75 8.99
N SER A 55 -22.57 14.00 8.25
CA SER A 55 -22.55 14.06 6.79
C SER A 55 -22.00 15.39 6.30
N SER A 56 -20.98 15.37 5.45
CA SER A 56 -20.57 16.54 4.69
C SER A 56 -21.67 16.99 3.72
N THR A 57 -21.71 18.29 3.42
CA THR A 57 -22.60 18.87 2.41
C THR A 57 -21.80 19.57 1.33
N LEU A 58 -22.20 19.38 0.08
CA LEU A 58 -21.65 20.06 -1.08
C LEU A 58 -22.35 21.40 -1.26
N THR A 59 -21.59 22.46 -1.46
CA THR A 59 -22.08 23.84 -1.59
C THR A 59 -21.62 24.50 -2.89
N ALA A 60 -22.42 25.44 -3.38
CA ALA A 60 -22.11 26.27 -4.53
C ALA A 60 -22.36 27.74 -4.22
N GLN A 61 -21.61 28.62 -4.89
CA GLN A 61 -21.79 30.07 -4.85
C GLN A 61 -21.74 30.58 -6.29
N LEU A 62 -22.72 31.39 -6.67
CA LEU A 62 -22.76 32.03 -7.99
C LEU A 62 -22.04 33.37 -7.91
N THR A 63 -20.84 33.47 -8.46
CA THR A 63 -20.03 34.70 -8.41
C THR A 63 -20.45 35.77 -9.42
N ALA A 64 -21.28 35.41 -10.41
CA ALA A 64 -21.89 36.31 -11.38
C ALA A 64 -23.38 36.53 -11.04
N GLY A 65 -23.86 37.76 -11.25
CA GLY A 65 -25.25 38.15 -10.94
C GLY A 65 -25.43 38.89 -9.59
N GLY A 66 -24.37 39.08 -8.83
CA GLY A 66 -24.37 39.94 -7.64
C GLY A 66 -24.97 39.33 -6.36
N ASN A 67 -25.42 38.07 -6.40
CA ASN A 67 -25.71 37.33 -5.19
C ASN A 67 -24.42 36.75 -4.58
N SER A 68 -24.20 36.93 -3.28
CA SER A 68 -23.08 36.34 -2.54
C SER A 68 -23.44 35.06 -1.78
N ASP A 69 -24.70 34.61 -1.83
CA ASP A 69 -25.19 33.48 -1.05
C ASP A 69 -24.50 32.16 -1.43
N VAL A 70 -24.14 31.39 -0.41
CA VAL A 70 -23.66 30.02 -0.53
C VAL A 70 -24.85 29.09 -0.34
N VAL A 71 -25.15 28.28 -1.35
CA VAL A 71 -26.30 27.38 -1.40
C VAL A 71 -25.82 25.93 -1.22
N THR A 72 -26.47 25.19 -0.32
CA THR A 72 -26.29 23.73 -0.23
C THR A 72 -26.95 23.07 -1.43
N ILE A 73 -26.18 22.31 -2.21
CA ILE A 73 -26.67 21.63 -3.42
C ILE A 73 -26.82 20.12 -3.23
N ALA A 74 -26.10 19.52 -2.29
CA ALA A 74 -26.27 18.12 -1.90
C ALA A 74 -25.79 17.89 -0.46
N THR A 75 -26.33 16.86 0.19
CA THR A 75 -25.81 16.29 1.42
C THR A 75 -25.34 14.87 1.08
N PHE A 76 -24.11 14.52 1.43
CA PHE A 76 -23.64 13.13 1.28
C PHE A 76 -24.39 12.25 2.29
N GLU A 77 -25.01 11.17 1.83
CA GLU A 77 -25.63 10.19 2.74
C GLU A 77 -24.55 9.52 3.61
N THR A 78 -24.95 8.96 4.76
CA THR A 78 -24.01 8.20 5.60
C THR A 78 -23.52 6.96 4.86
N MET A 79 -22.30 7.01 4.33
CA MET A 79 -21.70 5.92 3.59
C MET A 79 -20.96 4.95 4.52
N ALA A 80 -20.89 3.68 4.11
CA ALA A 80 -19.99 2.71 4.72
C ALA A 80 -18.53 3.03 4.36
N ALA A 81 -17.60 2.59 5.21
CA ALA A 81 -16.15 2.76 5.01
C ALA A 81 -15.65 2.25 3.66
N ALA A 82 -14.38 2.56 3.37
CA ALA A 82 -13.61 1.85 2.35
C ALA A 82 -13.65 0.33 2.59
N VAL A 83 -13.57 -0.45 1.50
CA VAL A 83 -13.55 -1.93 1.59
C VAL A 83 -12.31 -2.43 0.87
N MET A 84 -11.50 -3.23 1.53
CA MET A 84 -10.32 -3.87 0.93
C MET A 84 -10.72 -5.17 0.23
N ASN A 85 -10.18 -5.38 -0.97
CA ASN A 85 -10.29 -6.65 -1.69
C ASN A 85 -9.09 -7.55 -1.33
N SER A 86 -9.33 -8.85 -1.23
CA SER A 86 -8.24 -9.81 -1.08
C SER A 86 -7.45 -9.97 -2.38
N GLY A 87 -6.19 -10.39 -2.25
CA GLY A 87 -5.26 -10.60 -3.36
C GLY A 87 -4.28 -11.73 -3.09
N SER A 88 -3.55 -12.10 -4.14
CA SER A 88 -2.56 -13.17 -4.13
C SER A 88 -1.21 -12.70 -4.67
N ALA A 89 -0.88 -11.41 -4.48
CA ALA A 89 0.39 -10.85 -4.91
C ALA A 89 1.55 -11.42 -4.07
N THR A 90 2.75 -11.52 -4.66
CA THR A 90 3.98 -11.85 -3.92
C THR A 90 4.76 -10.58 -3.65
N VAL A 91 4.88 -10.21 -2.38
CA VAL A 91 5.56 -8.99 -1.94
C VAL A 91 6.91 -9.38 -1.35
N SER A 92 8.01 -8.97 -1.99
CA SER A 92 9.35 -9.19 -1.44
C SER A 92 9.47 -8.53 -0.07
N VAL A 93 10.15 -9.16 0.89
CA VAL A 93 10.47 -8.53 2.19
C VAL A 93 11.27 -7.23 2.04
N CYS A 94 11.90 -7.04 0.89
CA CYS A 94 12.65 -5.84 0.51
C CYS A 94 11.90 -4.88 -0.41
N ALA A 95 10.59 -5.04 -0.58
CA ALA A 95 9.76 -4.08 -1.29
C ALA A 95 9.74 -2.72 -0.54
N ALA A 96 9.78 -1.62 -1.29
CA ALA A 96 9.51 -0.27 -0.77
C ALA A 96 8.01 0.09 -0.89
N GLU A 97 7.27 -0.64 -1.71
CA GLU A 97 5.84 -0.46 -1.97
C GLU A 97 5.20 -1.77 -2.44
N PHE A 98 3.88 -1.88 -2.34
CA PHE A 98 3.12 -2.94 -3.01
C PHE A 98 1.72 -2.47 -3.42
N ASP A 99 1.19 -3.06 -4.48
CA ASP A 99 -0.13 -2.71 -5.01
C ASP A 99 -1.26 -3.28 -4.14
N ILE A 100 -2.34 -2.51 -3.97
CA ILE A 100 -3.59 -2.93 -3.33
C ILE A 100 -4.79 -2.60 -4.21
N SER A 101 -5.91 -3.27 -3.94
CA SER A 101 -7.21 -2.92 -4.52
C SER A 101 -8.31 -2.97 -3.46
N GLY A 102 -9.36 -2.21 -3.71
CA GLY A 102 -10.47 -2.06 -2.78
C GLY A 102 -11.53 -1.13 -3.35
N SER A 103 -12.19 -0.39 -2.48
CA SER A 103 -13.15 0.62 -2.85
C SER A 103 -13.03 1.88 -2.01
N ARG A 104 -13.47 2.99 -2.61
CA ARG A 104 -13.64 4.31 -1.98
C ARG A 104 -12.37 4.92 -1.40
N PHE A 105 -11.22 4.73 -2.06
CA PHE A 105 -9.97 5.43 -1.73
C PHE A 105 -10.02 6.87 -2.24
N SER A 106 -9.36 7.80 -1.55
CA SER A 106 -9.19 9.18 -2.00
C SER A 106 -8.10 9.28 -3.08
N ASN A 107 -8.25 10.17 -4.05
CA ASN A 107 -7.18 10.50 -5.00
C ASN A 107 -6.13 11.44 -4.38
N VAL A 108 -6.34 11.89 -3.13
CA VAL A 108 -5.38 12.68 -2.36
C VAL A 108 -4.62 11.74 -1.42
N ASP A 109 -3.35 11.45 -1.75
CA ASP A 109 -2.49 10.50 -1.03
C ASP A 109 -2.48 10.69 0.50
N THR A 110 -2.43 11.94 0.98
CA THR A 110 -2.43 12.25 2.42
C THR A 110 -3.75 11.90 3.12
N CYS A 111 -4.83 11.70 2.38
CA CYS A 111 -6.12 11.24 2.88
C CYS A 111 -6.29 9.73 2.89
N ASN A 112 -5.29 8.94 2.49
CA ASN A 112 -5.33 7.48 2.64
C ASN A 112 -4.24 7.00 3.58
N THR A 113 -4.64 6.21 4.58
CA THR A 113 -3.73 5.59 5.54
C THR A 113 -4.00 4.09 5.62
N ALA A 114 -2.96 3.28 5.66
CA ALA A 114 -3.05 1.83 5.75
C ALA A 114 -2.46 1.30 7.06
N GLN A 115 -3.14 0.33 7.65
CA GLN A 115 -2.60 -0.58 8.65
C GLN A 115 -2.12 -1.84 7.92
N ILE A 116 -0.89 -2.27 8.20
CA ILE A 116 -0.24 -3.43 7.57
C ILE A 116 0.12 -4.41 8.68
N CYS A 117 -0.35 -5.64 8.54
CA CYS A 117 -0.17 -6.69 9.53
C CYS A 117 0.26 -8.00 8.85
N ARG A 118 0.83 -8.90 9.65
CA ARG A 118 1.21 -10.25 9.25
C ARG A 118 0.30 -11.26 9.91
N GLY A 119 -0.12 -12.28 9.16
CA GLY A 119 -0.99 -13.34 9.65
C GLY A 119 -1.10 -14.52 8.68
N ALA A 120 -2.04 -15.41 8.94
CA ALA A 120 -2.45 -16.44 7.98
C ALA A 120 -3.35 -15.81 6.89
N GLY A 121 -3.39 -16.40 5.69
CA GLY A 121 -4.15 -15.84 4.55
C GLY A 121 -5.67 -15.71 4.75
N THR A 122 -6.21 -16.33 5.81
CA THR A 122 -7.63 -16.25 6.21
C THR A 122 -7.90 -15.27 7.35
N ASP A 123 -6.87 -14.61 7.90
CA ASP A 123 -7.02 -13.71 9.04
C ASP A 123 -7.76 -12.43 8.62
N THR A 124 -8.72 -12.03 9.45
CA THR A 124 -9.54 -10.81 9.29
C THR A 124 -9.27 -9.79 10.39
N THR A 125 -8.21 -9.99 11.16
CA THR A 125 -7.79 -9.13 12.28
C THR A 125 -6.26 -8.94 12.24
N CYS A 126 -5.80 -7.80 12.77
CA CYS A 126 -4.38 -7.51 12.89
C CYS A 126 -3.82 -8.24 14.13
N THR A 127 -3.18 -9.39 13.93
CA THR A 127 -2.56 -10.17 15.01
C THR A 127 -1.11 -9.74 15.27
N THR A 128 -0.33 -9.57 14.20
CA THR A 128 1.04 -9.02 14.24
C THR A 128 1.10 -7.75 13.41
N GLU A 129 1.06 -6.57 14.04
CA GLU A 129 1.21 -5.31 13.32
C GLU A 129 2.65 -5.16 12.79
N LEU A 130 2.80 -4.83 11.52
CA LEU A 130 4.07 -4.49 10.87
C LEU A 130 4.24 -2.98 10.72
N MET A 131 3.14 -2.28 10.42
CA MET A 131 3.13 -0.84 10.18
C MET A 131 1.73 -0.27 10.40
N ASN A 132 1.65 0.97 10.87
CA ASN A 132 0.41 1.70 11.00
C ASN A 132 0.56 3.11 10.43
N ASN A 133 -0.50 3.64 9.82
CA ASN A 133 -0.50 4.90 9.07
C ASN A 133 0.50 4.92 7.89
N ALA A 134 0.72 3.79 7.22
CA ALA A 134 1.41 3.75 5.94
C ALA A 134 0.62 4.56 4.90
N GLN A 135 1.28 5.27 3.98
CA GLN A 135 0.55 6.04 2.96
C GLN A 135 0.04 5.11 1.85
N VAL A 136 -1.17 5.39 1.34
CA VAL A 136 -1.62 4.83 0.05
C VAL A 136 -1.54 5.93 -1.01
N THR A 137 -0.72 5.70 -2.02
CA THR A 137 -0.42 6.64 -3.12
C THR A 137 -0.87 6.07 -4.46
N GLU A 138 -0.73 6.85 -5.53
CA GLU A 138 -1.08 6.46 -6.91
C GLU A 138 -2.52 5.89 -7.03
N VAL A 139 -3.44 6.46 -6.26
CA VAL A 139 -4.83 5.99 -6.24
C VAL A 139 -5.51 6.30 -7.58
N SER A 140 -6.22 5.30 -8.10
CA SER A 140 -7.06 5.41 -9.29
C SER A 140 -8.37 4.69 -9.04
N CYS A 141 -9.48 5.42 -9.15
CA CYS A 141 -10.83 4.91 -8.93
C CYS A 141 -11.70 4.99 -10.19
N ASN A 142 -12.42 3.92 -10.49
CA ASN A 142 -13.49 3.88 -11.49
C ASN A 142 -14.83 3.62 -10.77
N GLY A 143 -15.53 4.71 -10.44
CA GLY A 143 -16.67 4.65 -9.53
C GLY A 143 -16.22 4.30 -8.11
N GLU A 144 -16.82 3.26 -7.52
CA GLU A 144 -16.39 2.79 -6.20
C GLU A 144 -15.08 2.00 -6.23
N ALA A 145 -14.78 1.28 -7.33
CA ALA A 145 -13.64 0.37 -7.40
C ALA A 145 -12.32 1.13 -7.56
N CYS A 146 -11.35 0.88 -6.68
CA CYS A 146 -10.08 1.61 -6.62
C CYS A 146 -8.87 0.66 -6.56
N THR A 147 -7.77 1.12 -7.14
CA THR A 147 -6.41 0.59 -6.94
C THR A 147 -5.52 1.67 -6.33
N GLY A 148 -4.42 1.27 -5.69
CA GLY A 148 -3.38 2.18 -5.19
C GLY A 148 -2.15 1.41 -4.72
N LYS A 149 -1.13 2.14 -4.26
CA LYS A 149 0.13 1.58 -3.76
C LYS A 149 0.33 1.91 -2.29
N VAL A 150 0.58 0.89 -1.47
CA VAL A 150 0.99 1.10 -0.07
C VAL A 150 2.49 1.34 -0.03
N VAL A 151 2.91 2.51 0.46
CA VAL A 151 4.32 2.86 0.63
C VAL A 151 4.82 2.42 2.01
N LEU A 152 5.92 1.68 2.03
CA LEU A 152 6.53 1.14 3.24
C LEU A 152 7.60 2.10 3.79
N SER A 153 7.44 2.53 5.04
CA SER A 153 8.43 3.36 5.74
C SER A 153 9.71 2.59 6.17
N GLN A 154 9.65 1.26 6.15
CA GLN A 154 10.74 0.34 6.47
C GLN A 154 10.51 -1.01 5.77
N SER A 155 11.59 -1.77 5.54
CA SER A 155 11.50 -3.12 5.00
C SER A 155 10.68 -4.05 5.89
N LEU A 156 10.05 -5.06 5.28
CA LEU A 156 9.27 -6.08 5.98
C LEU A 156 10.22 -7.08 6.67
N PRO A 157 9.82 -7.68 7.80
CA PRO A 157 10.71 -8.55 8.57
C PRO A 157 10.92 -9.89 7.85
N CYS A 158 12.18 -10.33 7.76
CA CYS A 158 12.59 -11.46 6.91
C CYS A 158 11.97 -12.81 7.33
N ASP A 159 11.73 -13.02 8.63
CA ASP A 159 11.05 -14.20 9.18
C ASP A 159 9.63 -14.37 8.60
N GLY A 160 8.99 -13.27 8.20
CA GLY A 160 7.66 -13.24 7.60
C GLY A 160 7.57 -13.88 6.21
N SER A 161 8.70 -14.26 5.61
CA SER A 161 8.72 -15.04 4.36
C SER A 161 8.58 -16.55 4.57
N SER A 162 8.40 -17.02 5.80
CA SER A 162 8.39 -18.45 6.14
C SER A 162 7.36 -18.81 7.22
N GLY A 163 6.98 -20.09 7.29
CA GLY A 163 5.95 -20.59 8.22
C GLY A 163 4.52 -20.29 7.78
N ASP A 164 3.59 -20.33 8.74
CA ASP A 164 2.14 -20.21 8.46
C ASP A 164 1.66 -18.74 8.40
N ALA A 165 2.43 -17.81 8.95
CA ALA A 165 2.08 -16.39 9.06
C ALA A 165 2.79 -15.54 8.00
N THR A 166 2.60 -15.87 6.72
CA THR A 166 3.26 -15.19 5.58
C THR A 166 2.36 -14.17 4.87
N ALA A 167 1.07 -14.09 5.18
CA ALA A 167 0.16 -13.18 4.50
C ALA A 167 0.33 -11.73 4.98
N LEU A 168 0.30 -10.79 4.04
CA LEU A 168 0.13 -9.37 4.32
C LEU A 168 -1.36 -9.05 4.43
N ILE A 169 -1.80 -8.80 5.65
CA ILE A 169 -3.16 -8.36 5.96
C ILE A 169 -3.17 -6.83 5.97
N VAL A 170 -4.02 -6.22 5.14
CA VAL A 170 -4.09 -4.75 5.01
C VAL A 170 -5.50 -4.24 5.22
N GLY A 171 -5.62 -3.12 5.92
CA GLY A 171 -6.82 -2.32 6.09
C GLY A 171 -6.51 -0.86 5.80
N VAL A 172 -7.45 -0.12 5.21
CA VAL A 172 -7.30 1.29 4.82
C VAL A 172 -8.33 2.16 5.53
N THR A 173 -7.91 3.33 6.00
CA THR A 173 -8.75 4.40 6.53
C THR A 173 -8.65 5.61 5.62
N VAL A 174 -9.80 6.18 5.23
CA VAL A 174 -9.88 7.29 4.28
C VAL A 174 -10.37 8.54 4.99
N ALA A 175 -9.58 9.61 4.95
CA ALA A 175 -9.76 10.84 5.71
C ALA A 175 -9.96 10.58 7.22
N SER A 176 -11.18 10.79 7.72
CA SER A 176 -11.58 10.53 9.11
C SER A 176 -12.74 9.53 9.17
N SER A 177 -12.79 8.59 8.22
CA SER A 177 -13.74 7.47 8.26
C SER A 177 -13.36 6.47 9.36
N THR A 178 -14.23 5.50 9.63
CA THR A 178 -13.79 4.26 10.28
C THR A 178 -12.85 3.47 9.34
N PRO A 179 -11.94 2.64 9.88
CA PRO A 179 -11.12 1.72 9.07
C PRO A 179 -11.97 0.74 8.25
N SER A 180 -11.41 0.23 7.16
CA SER A 180 -11.97 -0.85 6.36
C SER A 180 -11.96 -2.21 7.09
N ASN A 181 -12.51 -3.23 6.43
CA ASN A 181 -12.13 -4.62 6.69
C ASN A 181 -10.61 -4.84 6.47
N LEU A 182 -10.05 -5.77 7.23
CA LEU A 182 -8.69 -6.30 7.09
C LEU A 182 -8.74 -7.58 6.24
N VAL A 183 -7.89 -7.67 5.21
CA VAL A 183 -7.81 -8.85 4.31
C VAL A 183 -6.38 -9.12 3.85
N SER A 184 -6.09 -10.39 3.54
CA SER A 184 -4.87 -10.78 2.84
C SER A 184 -4.83 -10.19 1.43
N VAL A 185 -3.91 -9.26 1.15
CA VAL A 185 -3.66 -8.70 -0.20
C VAL A 185 -2.59 -9.47 -0.97
N GLY A 186 -1.78 -10.27 -0.26
CA GLY A 186 -0.71 -11.07 -0.83
C GLY A 186 0.08 -11.80 0.25
N SER A 187 1.18 -12.45 -0.13
CA SER A 187 2.12 -13.08 0.79
C SER A 187 3.52 -12.48 0.67
N MET A 188 4.23 -12.44 1.80
CA MET A 188 5.64 -12.07 1.84
C MET A 188 6.51 -13.17 1.27
N THR A 189 7.46 -12.78 0.43
CA THR A 189 8.46 -13.68 -0.14
C THR A 189 9.87 -13.24 0.25
N ALA A 190 10.77 -14.21 0.43
CA ALA A 190 12.17 -13.94 0.73
C ALA A 190 12.80 -13.14 -0.42
N ALA A 191 13.76 -12.27 -0.08
CA ALA A 191 14.55 -11.59 -1.09
C ALA A 191 15.36 -12.61 -1.90
N ASN A 192 15.41 -12.44 -3.22
CA ASN A 192 16.30 -13.21 -4.08
C ASN A 192 17.67 -12.52 -4.10
N PHE A 193 18.73 -13.23 -3.72
CA PHE A 193 20.08 -12.69 -3.69
C PHE A 193 21.07 -13.67 -4.33
N THR A 194 22.13 -13.12 -4.90
CA THR A 194 23.26 -13.89 -5.42
C THR A 194 24.45 -13.75 -4.47
N ILE A 195 24.98 -14.90 -4.04
CA ILE A 195 26.31 -14.99 -3.42
C ILE A 195 27.30 -14.96 -4.57
N ALA A 196 28.19 -13.96 -4.58
CA ALA A 196 29.12 -13.73 -5.70
C ALA A 196 30.49 -14.37 -5.49
N ASP A 197 30.82 -14.71 -4.25
CA ASP A 197 32.11 -15.22 -3.77
C ASP A 197 31.86 -15.88 -2.37
N VAL A 198 32.73 -16.74 -1.82
CA VAL A 198 32.50 -17.55 -0.56
C VAL A 198 33.66 -17.40 0.45
N THR A 199 33.52 -17.05 1.77
CA THR A 199 34.58 -16.67 2.81
C THR A 199 35.03 -17.70 3.80
N GLY A 200 36.35 -17.65 4.08
CA GLY A 200 36.89 -17.78 5.44
C GLY A 200 36.37 -19.01 6.17
N VAL A 201 36.09 -20.07 5.41
CA VAL A 201 35.62 -21.34 5.92
C VAL A 201 36.87 -22.11 6.26
N ASP A 202 37.22 -22.10 7.55
CA ASP A 202 38.35 -22.87 8.04
C ASP A 202 38.11 -24.37 7.79
N ALA A 203 39.16 -25.07 7.37
CA ALA A 203 39.11 -26.49 7.10
C ALA A 203 38.66 -27.29 8.34
N GLY A 204 37.60 -28.09 8.19
CA GLY A 204 36.98 -28.84 9.29
C GLY A 204 35.72 -28.19 9.87
N SER A 205 35.32 -27.00 9.41
CA SER A 205 34.01 -26.42 9.72
C SER A 205 32.86 -27.25 9.12
N SER A 206 31.88 -27.62 9.93
CA SER A 206 30.67 -28.33 9.49
C SER A 206 29.45 -27.43 9.26
N GLU A 207 29.53 -26.16 9.68
CA GLU A 207 28.45 -25.19 9.60
C GLU A 207 29.03 -23.80 9.29
N LEU A 208 28.31 -23.00 8.50
CA LEU A 208 28.64 -21.60 8.22
C LEU A 208 27.34 -20.78 8.31
N VAL A 209 27.31 -19.81 9.23
CA VAL A 209 26.12 -18.99 9.47
C VAL A 209 26.29 -17.61 8.84
N LEU A 210 25.53 -17.38 7.76
CA LEU A 210 25.41 -16.08 7.12
C LEU A 210 24.40 -15.21 7.88
N MET A 211 24.91 -14.27 8.68
CA MET A 211 24.09 -13.22 9.28
C MET A 211 24.24 -11.95 8.47
N THR A 212 23.16 -11.47 7.85
CA THR A 212 23.13 -10.12 7.28
C THR A 212 22.13 -9.25 8.04
N ASP A 213 22.58 -8.03 8.32
CA ASP A 213 21.89 -7.01 9.09
C ASP A 213 21.08 -6.05 8.19
N THR A 214 21.13 -6.19 6.86
CA THR A 214 20.16 -5.56 5.93
C THR A 214 20.19 -6.20 4.52
N PHE A 215 19.51 -7.33 4.32
CA PHE A 215 19.37 -8.03 3.03
C PHE A 215 18.82 -7.17 1.86
N CYS A 216 18.20 -6.02 2.17
CA CYS A 216 17.47 -5.20 1.20
C CYS A 216 18.29 -4.11 0.51
N ASN A 217 19.50 -3.83 0.99
CA ASN A 217 20.47 -3.01 0.27
C ASN A 217 21.35 -3.95 -0.56
N TYR A 218 21.12 -4.01 -1.87
CA TYR A 218 21.96 -4.80 -2.78
C TYR A 218 23.41 -4.30 -2.78
N LEU A 219 24.25 -5.00 -2.04
CA LEU A 219 25.56 -5.44 -2.51
C LEU A 219 25.58 -6.96 -2.32
N SER A 220 26.14 -7.68 -3.29
CA SER A 220 26.27 -9.14 -3.23
C SER A 220 26.80 -9.57 -1.86
N ILE A 221 26.30 -10.69 -1.32
CA ILE A 221 26.97 -11.33 -0.19
C ILE A 221 28.33 -11.80 -0.72
N LEU A 222 29.34 -10.95 -0.53
CA LEU A 222 30.73 -11.31 -0.70
C LEU A 222 31.11 -12.10 0.51
N LEU A 223 31.60 -13.28 0.19
CA LEU A 223 32.30 -14.14 1.09
C LEU A 223 33.64 -14.39 0.27
N ASN A 224 34.88 -14.58 0.80
CA ASN A 224 36.11 -14.97 0.01
C ASN A 224 37.07 -16.02 0.71
N VAL A 225 37.25 -17.23 0.17
CA VAL A 225 37.63 -18.46 0.93
C VAL A 225 39.11 -18.68 0.76
N THR A 226 39.80 -18.61 1.89
CA THR A 226 41.21 -18.96 2.01
C THR A 226 41.32 -20.26 2.79
N VAL A 227 41.27 -21.39 2.07
CA VAL A 227 41.90 -22.64 2.52
C VAL A 227 43.32 -22.65 1.95
N ASP A 228 44.30 -23.13 2.70
CA ASP A 228 45.72 -23.13 2.30
C ASP A 228 45.95 -23.85 0.95
N ASP A 229 46.10 -23.07 -0.11
CA ASP A 229 46.48 -23.44 -1.50
C ASP A 229 45.58 -24.42 -2.31
N GLU A 230 44.41 -24.84 -1.81
CA GLU A 230 43.43 -25.64 -2.59
C GLU A 230 42.05 -24.96 -2.74
N ALA A 231 41.52 -24.93 -3.97
CA ALA A 231 40.22 -24.35 -4.29
C ALA A 231 39.07 -25.33 -4.00
N VAL A 232 38.14 -24.94 -3.14
CA VAL A 232 36.92 -25.71 -2.85
C VAL A 232 35.85 -25.41 -3.90
N GLU A 233 35.42 -26.41 -4.67
CA GLU A 233 34.26 -26.27 -5.55
C GLU A 233 32.95 -26.39 -4.74
N VAL A 234 32.11 -25.36 -4.83
CA VAL A 234 30.74 -25.37 -4.32
C VAL A 234 29.86 -26.16 -5.28
N SER A 235 29.33 -27.31 -4.85
CA SER A 235 28.52 -28.17 -5.72
C SER A 235 27.06 -27.73 -5.85
N SER A 236 26.52 -27.10 -4.81
CA SER A 236 25.15 -26.62 -4.80
C SER A 236 24.99 -25.42 -3.85
N VAL A 237 24.08 -24.51 -4.22
CA VAL A 237 23.61 -23.42 -3.38
C VAL A 237 22.09 -23.50 -3.35
N ASN A 238 21.51 -23.71 -2.17
CA ASN A 238 20.07 -23.71 -1.99
C ASN A 238 19.65 -22.53 -1.10
N THR A 239 18.91 -21.59 -1.68
CA THR A 239 18.27 -20.46 -1.00
C THR A 239 16.84 -20.82 -0.62
N THR A 240 16.61 -21.18 0.64
CA THR A 240 15.26 -21.47 1.18
C THR A 240 15.05 -20.63 2.44
N ASN A 241 13.95 -19.86 2.50
CA ASN A 241 13.54 -19.07 3.67
C ASN A 241 14.60 -18.08 4.18
N GLY A 242 15.34 -17.42 3.28
CA GLY A 242 16.44 -16.49 3.64
C GLY A 242 17.72 -17.18 4.16
N THR A 243 17.68 -18.49 4.36
CA THR A 243 18.84 -19.31 4.72
C THR A 243 19.53 -19.83 3.46
N VAL A 244 20.87 -19.85 3.48
CA VAL A 244 21.69 -20.49 2.45
C VAL A 244 22.23 -21.79 3.00
N VAL A 245 22.01 -22.88 2.26
CA VAL A 245 22.76 -24.13 2.44
C VAL A 245 23.78 -24.23 1.31
N VAL A 246 25.05 -24.41 1.67
CA VAL A 246 26.17 -24.63 0.75
C VAL A 246 26.67 -26.05 0.95
N GLU A 247 26.70 -26.85 -0.10
CA GLU A 247 27.36 -28.17 -0.09
C GLU A 247 28.74 -28.07 -0.72
N SER A 248 29.76 -28.52 0.01
CA SER A 248 31.15 -28.64 -0.46
C SER A 248 31.50 -30.10 -0.74
N VAL A 249 32.12 -30.39 -1.89
CA VAL A 249 32.58 -31.75 -2.20
C VAL A 249 34.02 -31.94 -1.71
N GLU A 250 34.20 -32.83 -0.72
CA GLU A 250 35.53 -33.30 -0.30
C GLU A 250 36.16 -34.13 -1.44
N GLN A 251 37.05 -33.52 -2.25
CA GLN A 251 37.89 -34.29 -3.17
C GLN A 251 38.91 -35.11 -2.37
N ARG A 252 38.55 -36.38 -2.09
CA ARG A 252 39.51 -37.36 -1.57
C ARG A 252 40.55 -37.70 -2.63
N LEU A 253 41.65 -36.95 -2.62
CA LEU A 253 42.88 -37.34 -3.30
C LEU A 253 43.33 -38.71 -2.77
N GLY A 254 43.27 -39.71 -3.65
CA GLY A 254 43.72 -41.07 -3.34
C GLY A 254 45.23 -41.10 -3.07
N ARG A 255 45.63 -41.88 -2.06
CA ARG A 255 47.03 -42.23 -1.78
C ARG A 255 47.66 -43.07 -2.88
#